data_AF-A0A3M2GW91-F1
#
_entry.id   AF-A0A3M2GW91-F1
#
_cell.length_a   1.000
_cell.length_b   1.000
_cell.length_c   1.000
_cell.angle_alpha   90.00
_cell.angle_beta   90.00
_cell.angle_gamma   90.00
#
_symmetry.space_group_name_H-M   'P 1'
#
loop_
_entity.id
_entity.type
_entity.pdbx_description
1 polymer ?
#
loop_
_entity_poly.entity_id
_entity_poly.type
_entity_poly.pdbx_seq_one_letter_code
_entity_poly.pdbx_strand_id
1 'polypeptide(L)'
;MRPWTRLRAHIETARFEARADRQREAQRRREELLAADPTLRDPRRLAVHELQVFSQNGEDGVIREIFRRLGPGGRRFVEFGCGNGVENNTVFLLHQGWQGVWFDADRALVKQIRRSHRHLLSAGLLDIACTPVTAANVEELFARHDVPTEVDLVSIDIDSDDYWVWEALRHWRPRVVVIEYN
;
A
#
# COMPACT_ATOMS: atom_id res chain seq x y z
N MET A 1 -13.09 -29.58 18.35
CA MET A 1 -13.11 -28.45 17.40
C MET A 1 -13.80 -27.28 18.08
N ARG A 2 -13.12 -26.17 18.39
CA ARG A 2 -13.71 -25.10 19.24
C ARG A 2 -14.76 -24.30 18.45
N PRO A 3 -15.95 -23.99 19.00
CA PRO A 3 -17.06 -23.35 18.27
C PRO A 3 -16.69 -22.02 17.59
N TRP A 4 -15.82 -21.24 18.22
CA TRP A 4 -15.40 -19.91 17.78
C TRP A 4 -14.60 -19.87 16.47
N THR A 5 -13.93 -20.97 16.11
CA THR A 5 -13.15 -21.07 14.86
C THR A 5 -14.04 -21.09 13.63
N ARG A 6 -15.24 -21.69 13.71
CA ARG A 6 -16.21 -21.71 12.59
C ARG A 6 -16.88 -20.35 12.40
N LEU A 7 -17.16 -19.64 13.50
CA LEU A 7 -17.75 -18.29 13.44
C LEU A 7 -16.77 -17.27 12.84
N ARG A 8 -15.48 -17.31 13.20
CA ARG A 8 -14.45 -16.47 12.58
C ARG A 8 -14.29 -16.75 11.09
N ALA A 9 -14.21 -18.03 10.69
CA ALA A 9 -14.10 -18.40 9.29
C ALA A 9 -15.32 -17.92 8.48
N HIS A 10 -16.53 -18.05 9.01
CA HIS A 10 -17.75 -17.57 8.34
C HIS A 10 -17.78 -16.03 8.21
N ILE A 11 -17.34 -15.29 9.24
CA ILE A 11 -17.22 -13.82 9.18
C ILE A 11 -16.15 -13.40 8.18
N GLU A 12 -15.01 -14.10 8.12
CA GLU A 12 -13.96 -13.85 7.14
C GLU A 12 -14.47 -14.11 5.72
N THR A 13 -15.12 -15.24 5.46
CA THR A 13 -15.75 -15.55 4.16
C THR A 13 -16.77 -14.50 3.75
N ALA A 14 -17.68 -14.10 4.66
CA ALA A 14 -18.66 -13.06 4.37
C ALA A 14 -18.00 -11.69 4.06
N ARG A 15 -16.90 -11.35 4.74
CA ARG A 15 -16.11 -10.13 4.44
C ARG A 15 -15.43 -10.22 3.07
N PHE A 16 -14.90 -11.39 2.70
CA PHE A 16 -14.31 -11.62 1.38
C PHE A 16 -15.35 -11.50 0.26
N GLU A 17 -16.53 -12.10 0.44
CA GLU A 17 -17.63 -12.03 -0.54
C GLU A 17 -18.14 -10.59 -0.69
N ALA A 18 -18.41 -9.89 0.42
CA ALA A 18 -18.83 -8.50 0.40
C ALA A 18 -17.77 -7.56 -0.21
N ARG A 19 -16.49 -7.88 -0.06
CA ARG A 19 -15.40 -7.17 -0.74
C ARG A 19 -15.42 -7.43 -2.24
N ALA A 20 -15.48 -8.70 -2.67
CA ALA A 20 -15.53 -9.06 -4.08
C ALA A 20 -16.74 -8.46 -4.80
N ASP A 21 -17.88 -8.35 -4.12
CA ASP A 21 -19.08 -7.73 -4.69
C ASP A 21 -18.95 -6.22 -4.82
N ARG A 22 -18.42 -5.53 -3.80
CA ARG A 22 -18.09 -4.10 -3.90
C ARG A 22 -17.11 -3.81 -5.03
N GLN A 23 -16.09 -4.66 -5.20
CA GLN A 23 -15.13 -4.55 -6.30
C GLN A 23 -15.80 -4.70 -7.67
N ARG A 24 -16.66 -5.71 -7.83
CA ARG A 24 -17.41 -5.92 -9.07
C ARG A 24 -18.35 -4.76 -9.39
N GLU A 25 -19.00 -4.20 -8.38
CA GLU A 25 -19.88 -3.05 -8.54
C GLU A 25 -19.11 -1.78 -8.91
N ALA A 26 -18.01 -1.50 -8.21
CA ALA A 26 -17.13 -0.37 -8.52
C ALA A 26 -16.59 -0.47 -9.96
N GLN A 27 -16.19 -1.67 -10.39
CA GLN A 27 -15.70 -1.90 -11.74
C GLN A 27 -16.79 -1.69 -12.80
N ARG A 28 -18.00 -2.21 -12.58
CA ARG A 28 -19.13 -1.96 -13.49
C ARG A 28 -19.46 -0.48 -13.61
N ARG A 29 -19.58 0.21 -12.46
CA ARG A 29 -19.87 1.66 -12.43
C ARG A 29 -18.80 2.45 -13.18
N ARG A 30 -17.53 2.05 -13.08
CA ARG A 30 -16.43 2.65 -13.83
C ARG A 30 -16.58 2.44 -15.33
N GLU A 31 -16.87 1.21 -15.76
CA GLU A 31 -17.08 0.89 -17.18
C GLU A 31 -18.23 1.70 -17.77
N GLU A 32 -19.32 1.87 -17.01
CA GLU A 32 -20.45 2.74 -17.37
C GLU A 32 -20.02 4.21 -17.51
N LEU A 33 -19.26 4.75 -16.55
CA LEU A 33 -18.73 6.12 -16.62
C LEU A 33 -17.81 6.31 -17.85
N LEU A 34 -16.88 5.38 -18.08
CA LEU A 34 -15.97 5.40 -19.23
C LEU A 34 -16.71 5.21 -20.57
N ALA A 35 -17.88 4.59 -20.58
CA ALA A 35 -18.74 4.48 -21.76
C ALA A 35 -19.55 5.76 -21.99
N ALA A 36 -20.02 6.39 -20.91
CA ALA A 36 -20.84 7.60 -20.97
C ALA A 36 -20.04 8.85 -21.38
N ASP A 37 -18.77 8.94 -21.00
CA ASP A 37 -17.88 10.05 -21.35
C ASP A 37 -16.55 9.55 -21.94
N PRO A 38 -16.41 9.58 -23.29
CA PRO A 38 -15.18 9.17 -23.96
C PRO A 38 -13.95 10.00 -23.57
N THR A 39 -14.10 11.23 -23.07
CA THR A 39 -12.97 12.05 -22.60
C THR A 39 -12.35 11.49 -21.33
N LEU A 40 -13.08 10.67 -20.58
CA LEU A 40 -12.54 9.93 -19.45
C LEU A 40 -11.55 8.85 -19.89
N ARG A 41 -11.56 8.42 -21.16
CA ARG A 41 -10.61 7.44 -21.71
C ARG A 41 -9.27 8.04 -22.13
N ASP A 42 -9.06 9.35 -21.95
CA ASP A 42 -7.77 9.97 -22.25
C ASP A 42 -6.66 9.27 -21.46
N PRO A 43 -5.66 8.66 -22.13
CA PRO A 43 -4.59 7.92 -21.47
C PRO A 43 -3.77 8.78 -20.51
N ARG A 44 -3.82 10.12 -20.61
CA ARG A 44 -3.17 11.05 -19.68
C ARG A 44 -3.85 11.08 -18.31
N ARG A 45 -5.14 10.72 -18.20
CA ARG A 45 -5.81 10.57 -16.90
C ARG A 45 -5.26 9.34 -16.20
N LEU A 46 -5.11 9.40 -14.88
CA LEU A 46 -4.67 8.24 -14.09
C LEU A 46 -5.81 7.25 -13.82
N ALA A 47 -7.05 7.75 -13.68
CA ALA A 47 -8.23 6.93 -13.37
C ALA A 47 -8.48 5.76 -14.36
N VAL A 48 -8.10 5.91 -15.63
CA VAL A 48 -8.24 4.84 -16.63
C VAL A 48 -7.31 3.65 -16.37
N HIS A 49 -6.26 3.87 -15.59
CA HIS A 49 -5.26 2.87 -15.24
C HIS A 49 -5.54 2.22 -13.89
N GLU A 50 -6.61 2.62 -13.19
CA GLU A 50 -7.03 1.96 -11.96
C GLU A 50 -7.16 0.46 -12.16
N LEU A 51 -6.55 -0.27 -11.23
CA LEU A 51 -6.58 -1.71 -11.12
C LEU A 51 -6.41 -2.03 -9.64
N GLN A 52 -7.23 -2.95 -9.14
CA GLN A 52 -7.15 -3.43 -7.77
C GLN A 52 -6.63 -4.86 -7.75
N VAL A 53 -5.49 -5.09 -7.12
CA VAL A 53 -4.90 -6.41 -6.90
C VAL A 53 -4.80 -6.68 -5.40
N PHE A 54 -4.13 -5.80 -4.68
CA PHE A 54 -3.91 -5.84 -3.23
C PHE A 54 -4.33 -4.55 -2.53
N SER A 55 -4.27 -3.39 -3.18
CA SER A 55 -4.71 -2.13 -2.58
C SER A 55 -6.21 -2.11 -2.29
N GLN A 56 -6.66 -1.15 -1.48
CA GLN A 56 -8.07 -1.04 -1.08
C GLN A 56 -8.99 -0.66 -2.23
N ASN A 57 -8.51 0.16 -3.17
CA ASN A 57 -9.23 0.60 -4.36
C ASN A 57 -8.37 0.37 -5.62
N GLY A 58 -8.32 1.33 -6.56
CA GLY A 58 -7.61 1.21 -7.82
C GLY A 58 -6.13 1.60 -7.80
N GLU A 59 -5.53 1.79 -6.63
CA GLU A 59 -4.20 2.38 -6.45
C GLU A 59 -3.10 1.55 -7.09
N ASP A 60 -3.15 0.21 -7.05
CA ASP A 60 -2.12 -0.65 -7.66
C ASP A 60 -1.88 -0.31 -9.14
N GLY A 61 -2.97 -0.09 -9.88
CA GLY A 61 -2.92 0.28 -11.29
C GLY A 61 -2.42 1.71 -11.51
N VAL A 62 -2.88 2.66 -10.68
CA VAL A 62 -2.47 4.06 -10.74
C VAL A 62 -0.98 4.21 -10.42
N ILE A 63 -0.50 3.59 -9.34
CA ILE A 63 0.90 3.62 -8.92
C ILE A 63 1.79 3.01 -10.02
N ARG A 64 1.40 1.84 -10.56
CA ARG A 64 2.12 1.22 -11.67
C ARG A 64 2.20 2.14 -12.88
N GLU A 65 1.11 2.82 -13.24
CA GLU A 65 1.08 3.76 -14.35
C GLU A 65 1.97 4.99 -14.10
N ILE A 66 1.96 5.54 -12.89
CA ILE A 66 2.82 6.66 -12.51
C ILE A 66 4.29 6.27 -12.74
N PHE A 67 4.73 5.13 -12.21
CA PHE A 67 6.12 4.70 -12.41
C PHE A 67 6.44 4.32 -13.86
N ARG A 68 5.46 3.84 -14.64
CA ARG A 68 5.64 3.66 -16.09
C ARG A 68 5.94 5.00 -16.79
N ARG A 69 5.30 6.10 -16.37
CA ARG A 69 5.55 7.45 -16.93
C ARG A 69 6.84 8.08 -16.43
N LEU A 70 7.16 7.92 -15.14
CA LEU A 70 8.38 8.43 -14.53
C LEU A 70 9.63 7.71 -15.03
N GLY A 71 9.48 6.48 -15.55
CA GLY A 71 10.58 5.67 -16.06
C GLY A 71 11.37 4.96 -14.96
N PRO A 72 12.58 4.46 -15.26
CA PRO A 72 13.36 3.62 -14.35
C PRO A 72 13.65 4.31 -13.00
N GLY A 73 13.93 3.51 -11.99
CA GLY A 73 14.13 3.92 -10.60
C GLY A 73 14.82 2.84 -9.78
N GLY A 74 14.97 3.07 -8.47
CA GLY A 74 15.57 2.11 -7.54
C GLY A 74 14.68 0.92 -7.22
N ARG A 75 13.38 1.01 -7.54
CA ARG A 75 12.31 0.07 -7.15
C ARG A 75 12.24 -0.09 -5.62
N ARG A 76 12.34 1.04 -4.92
CA ARG A 76 12.33 1.10 -3.45
C ARG A 76 11.06 1.77 -2.93
N PHE A 77 10.41 1.15 -1.94
CA PHE A 77 9.23 1.72 -1.30
C PHE A 77 9.34 1.80 0.22
N VAL A 78 8.54 2.67 0.81
CA VAL A 78 8.18 2.66 2.23
C VAL A 78 6.66 2.67 2.36
N GLU A 79 6.12 1.83 3.25
CA GLU A 79 4.70 1.80 3.62
C GLU A 79 4.56 2.05 5.13
N PHE A 80 3.79 3.06 5.49
CA PHE A 80 3.31 3.25 6.85
C PHE A 80 1.84 2.82 6.94
N GLY A 81 1.50 2.06 7.99
CA GLY A 81 0.16 1.50 8.16
C GLY A 81 -0.10 0.27 7.32
N CYS A 82 0.89 -0.62 7.22
CA CYS A 82 0.81 -1.79 6.33
C CYS A 82 -0.22 -2.86 6.75
N GLY A 83 -0.84 -2.72 7.92
CA GLY A 83 -1.83 -3.63 8.44
C GLY A 83 -1.28 -5.05 8.64
N ASN A 84 -2.03 -6.06 8.22
CA ASN A 84 -1.55 -7.46 8.22
C ASN A 84 -0.69 -7.83 7.00
N GLY A 85 -0.40 -6.86 6.13
CA GLY A 85 0.40 -7.05 4.91
C GLY A 85 -0.32 -7.78 3.77
N VAL A 86 -1.64 -8.00 3.86
CA VAL A 86 -2.44 -8.61 2.78
C VAL A 86 -2.99 -7.54 1.83
N GLU A 87 -3.30 -6.36 2.37
CA GLU A 87 -3.86 -5.23 1.64
C GLU A 87 -3.13 -3.96 2.05
N ASN A 88 -2.45 -3.33 1.08
CA ASN A 88 -1.84 -1.99 1.14
C ASN A 88 -1.33 -1.62 -0.27
N ASN A 89 -0.77 -0.43 -0.43
CA ASN A 89 -0.37 0.13 -1.72
C ASN A 89 0.93 -0.47 -2.30
N THR A 90 1.67 -1.26 -1.52
CA THR A 90 3.00 -1.76 -1.91
C THR A 90 3.08 -3.28 -2.08
N VAL A 91 2.07 -4.06 -1.67
CA VAL A 91 2.08 -5.53 -1.87
C VAL A 91 2.23 -5.90 -3.35
N PHE A 92 1.54 -5.20 -4.26
CA PHE A 92 1.65 -5.47 -5.68
C PHE A 92 3.05 -5.19 -6.23
N LEU A 93 3.69 -4.10 -5.77
CA LEU A 93 5.06 -3.75 -6.15
C LEU A 93 6.06 -4.78 -5.63
N LEU A 94 5.88 -5.25 -4.40
CA LEU A 94 6.71 -6.29 -3.79
C LEU A 94 6.68 -7.58 -4.62
N HIS A 95 5.51 -7.97 -5.13
CA HIS A 95 5.37 -9.09 -6.09
C HIS A 95 5.99 -8.83 -7.46
N GLN A 96 6.27 -7.58 -7.81
CA GLN A 96 6.99 -7.17 -9.03
C GLN A 96 8.51 -7.01 -8.81
N GLY A 97 9.01 -7.50 -7.68
CA GLY A 97 10.43 -7.49 -7.33
C GLY A 97 10.94 -6.15 -6.80
N TRP A 98 10.03 -5.26 -6.36
CA TRP A 98 10.43 -4.10 -5.58
C TRP A 98 10.87 -4.53 -4.18
N GLN A 99 11.63 -3.66 -3.53
CA GLN A 99 12.10 -3.85 -2.18
C GLN A 99 11.67 -2.70 -1.29
N GLY A 100 11.43 -2.94 -0.02
CA GLY A 100 11.03 -1.84 0.85
C GLY A 100 10.85 -2.21 2.30
N VAL A 101 10.34 -1.23 3.03
CA VAL A 101 10.14 -1.33 4.47
C VAL A 101 8.69 -1.05 4.77
N TRP A 102 8.10 -1.94 5.57
CA TRP A 102 6.77 -1.76 6.14
C TRP A 102 6.87 -1.34 7.60
N PHE A 103 5.94 -0.50 8.01
CA PHE A 103 5.81 -0.01 9.37
C PHE A 103 4.35 -0.13 9.82
N ASP A 104 4.16 -0.59 11.06
CA ASP A 104 2.84 -0.61 11.69
C ASP A 104 2.97 -0.53 13.22
N ALA A 105 2.03 0.15 13.89
CA ALA A 105 2.02 0.27 15.34
C ALA A 105 1.47 -0.99 16.05
N ASP A 106 0.64 -1.79 15.37
CA ASP A 106 0.00 -2.98 15.95
C ASP A 106 0.95 -4.20 15.94
N ARG A 107 1.41 -4.56 17.14
CA ARG A 107 2.26 -5.74 17.37
C ARG A 107 1.64 -7.05 16.88
N ALA A 108 0.33 -7.21 16.95
CA ALA A 108 -0.35 -8.40 16.49
C ALA A 108 -0.31 -8.51 14.96
N LEU A 109 -0.52 -7.41 14.25
CA LEU A 109 -0.46 -7.36 12.78
C LEU A 109 0.97 -7.59 12.28
N VAL A 110 1.96 -6.92 12.87
CA VAL A 110 3.38 -7.15 12.54
C VAL A 110 3.80 -8.59 12.80
N LYS A 111 3.30 -9.22 13.87
CA LYS A 111 3.55 -10.64 14.15
C LYS A 111 2.92 -11.56 13.10
N GLN A 112 1.78 -11.18 12.51
CA GLN A 112 1.19 -11.91 11.39
C GLN A 112 2.08 -11.78 10.15
N ILE A 113 2.51 -10.57 9.79
CA ILE A 113 3.41 -10.31 8.65
C ILE A 113 4.68 -11.14 8.76
N ARG A 114 5.34 -11.15 9.93
CA ARG A 114 6.56 -11.94 10.17
C ARG A 114 6.37 -13.43 9.92
N ARG A 115 5.14 -13.94 10.00
CA ARG A 115 4.80 -15.33 9.70
C ARG A 115 4.41 -15.53 8.25
N SER A 116 3.50 -14.72 7.71
CA SER A 116 2.98 -14.86 6.34
C SER A 116 4.01 -14.47 5.26
N HIS A 117 4.83 -13.47 5.53
CA HIS A 117 5.84 -12.93 4.60
C HIS A 117 7.27 -13.36 4.94
N ARG A 118 7.44 -14.43 5.73
CA ARG A 118 8.77 -14.91 6.18
C ARG A 118 9.77 -15.08 5.04
N HIS A 119 9.31 -15.55 3.87
CA HIS A 119 10.17 -15.78 2.72
C HIS A 119 10.72 -14.48 2.13
N LEU A 120 9.91 -13.41 2.05
CA LEU A 120 10.33 -12.09 1.55
C LEU A 120 11.30 -11.41 2.53
N LEU A 121 11.00 -11.52 3.83
CA LEU A 121 11.87 -11.04 4.91
C LEU A 121 13.22 -11.74 4.88
N SER A 122 13.22 -13.08 4.74
CA SER A 122 14.47 -13.87 4.71
C SER A 122 15.29 -13.62 3.44
N ALA A 123 14.63 -13.23 2.34
CA ALA A 123 15.28 -12.87 1.08
C ALA A 123 15.81 -11.42 1.07
N GLY A 124 15.55 -10.63 2.12
CA GLY A 124 15.93 -9.22 2.18
C GLY A 124 15.14 -8.33 1.20
N LEU A 125 14.00 -8.79 0.69
CA LEU A 125 13.14 -8.00 -0.18
C LEU A 125 12.21 -7.07 0.62
N LEU A 126 11.87 -7.47 1.84
CA LEU A 126 11.02 -6.71 2.74
C LEU A 126 11.72 -6.60 4.09
N ASP A 127 11.60 -5.45 4.73
CA ASP A 127 11.79 -5.29 6.17
C ASP A 127 10.48 -4.86 6.84
N ILE A 128 10.33 -5.12 8.15
CA ILE A 128 9.12 -4.82 8.92
C ILE A 128 9.47 -4.35 10.34
N ALA A 129 9.05 -3.13 10.66
CA ALA A 129 9.20 -2.53 11.98
C ALA A 129 7.85 -2.36 12.67
N CYS A 130 7.81 -2.72 13.96
CA CYS A 130 6.66 -2.44 14.82
C CYS A 130 6.92 -1.16 15.61
N THR A 131 6.44 -0.03 15.09
CA THR A 131 6.61 1.28 15.71
C THR A 131 5.52 2.23 15.23
N PRO A 132 4.96 3.08 16.11
CA PRO A 132 4.20 4.22 15.66
C PRO A 132 5.13 5.20 14.94
N VAL A 133 4.60 5.82 13.89
CA VAL A 133 5.31 6.78 13.05
C VAL A 133 4.75 8.15 13.38
N THR A 134 5.64 9.12 13.51
CA THR A 134 5.29 10.50 13.87
C THR A 134 6.21 11.45 13.11
N ALA A 135 5.80 12.72 13.02
CA ALA A 135 6.65 13.78 12.47
C ALA A 135 8.03 13.87 13.15
N ALA A 136 8.13 13.50 14.43
CA ALA A 136 9.36 13.57 15.20
C ALA A 136 10.36 12.43 14.92
N ASN A 137 9.90 11.30 14.37
CA ASN A 137 10.74 10.10 14.20
C ASN A 137 10.89 9.60 12.76
N VAL A 138 10.12 10.13 11.81
CA VAL A 138 10.04 9.61 10.43
C VAL A 138 11.41 9.51 9.74
N GLU A 139 12.25 10.55 9.89
CA GLU A 139 13.59 10.57 9.30
C GLU A 139 14.57 9.62 10.01
N GLU A 140 14.45 9.46 11.32
CA GLU A 140 15.24 8.48 12.07
C GLU A 140 14.90 7.05 11.62
N LEU A 141 13.62 6.77 11.40
CA LEU A 141 13.16 5.48 10.88
C LEU A 141 13.73 5.24 9.47
N PHE A 142 13.72 6.25 8.60
CA PHE A 142 14.28 6.12 7.26
C PHE A 142 15.78 5.83 7.29
N ALA A 143 16.54 6.54 8.14
CA ALA A 143 17.97 6.30 8.31
C ALA A 143 18.26 4.90 8.87
N ARG A 144 17.52 4.47 9.89
CA ARG A 144 17.72 3.18 10.57
C ARG A 144 17.47 1.98 9.64
N HIS A 145 16.59 2.14 8.67
CA HIS A 145 16.20 1.09 7.73
C HIS A 145 16.87 1.25 6.34
N ASP A 146 17.94 2.04 6.25
CA ASP A 146 18.72 2.23 5.02
C ASP A 146 17.85 2.64 3.81
N VAL A 147 16.84 3.49 4.06
CA VAL A 147 15.97 4.02 3.00
C VAL A 147 16.78 5.02 2.17
N PRO A 148 16.90 4.84 0.84
CA PRO A 148 17.63 5.77 -0.02
C PRO A 148 17.00 7.17 0.02
N THR A 149 17.83 8.22 -0.02
CA THR A 149 17.34 9.61 -0.02
C THR A 149 16.38 9.90 -1.17
N GLU A 150 16.57 9.26 -2.33
CA GLU A 150 15.70 9.33 -3.52
C GLU A 150 14.86 8.04 -3.66
N VAL A 151 14.19 7.61 -2.60
CA VAL A 151 13.26 6.47 -2.62
C VAL A 151 12.16 6.67 -3.66
N ASP A 152 11.70 5.61 -4.32
CA ASP A 152 10.74 5.77 -5.41
C ASP A 152 9.33 6.07 -4.89
N LEU A 153 8.87 5.32 -3.89
CA LEU A 153 7.52 5.46 -3.33
C LEU A 153 7.56 5.59 -1.81
N VAL A 154 6.79 6.53 -1.27
CA VAL A 154 6.37 6.54 0.14
C VAL A 154 4.85 6.53 0.19
N SER A 155 4.27 5.53 0.84
CA SER A 155 2.83 5.43 1.15
C SER A 155 2.63 5.72 2.64
N ILE A 156 1.75 6.67 2.95
CA ILE A 156 1.42 7.12 4.30
C ILE A 156 -0.09 6.97 4.50
N ASP A 157 -0.45 6.01 5.35
CA ASP A 157 -1.83 5.69 5.71
C ASP A 157 -1.85 5.25 7.18
N ILE A 158 -1.76 6.22 8.10
CA ILE A 158 -1.61 5.94 9.54
C ILE A 158 -2.80 6.45 10.38
N ASP A 159 -3.94 6.72 9.73
CA ASP A 159 -5.21 7.14 10.36
C ASP A 159 -5.02 8.26 11.41
N SER A 160 -4.08 9.20 11.18
CA SER A 160 -3.71 10.21 12.17
C SER A 160 -3.07 11.47 11.55
N ASP A 161 -1.78 11.68 11.76
CA ASP A 161 -1.04 12.90 11.42
C ASP A 161 -0.28 12.75 10.08
N ASP A 162 -0.91 12.15 9.07
CA ASP A 162 -0.30 11.78 7.78
C ASP A 162 0.40 12.96 7.09
N TYR A 163 -0.27 14.13 7.06
CA TYR A 163 0.30 15.38 6.54
C TYR A 163 1.58 15.78 7.29
N TRP A 164 1.59 15.71 8.63
CA TRP A 164 2.73 16.15 9.42
C TRP A 164 3.91 15.19 9.31
N VAL A 165 3.65 13.90 9.15
CA VAL A 165 4.68 12.91 8.81
C VAL A 165 5.32 13.23 7.47
N TRP A 166 4.50 13.54 6.45
CA TRP A 166 5.03 13.95 5.14
C TRP A 166 5.83 15.25 5.22
N GLU A 167 5.30 16.28 5.90
CA GLU A 167 5.97 17.58 6.02
C GLU A 167 7.34 17.47 6.72
N ALA A 168 7.47 16.55 7.67
CA ALA A 168 8.71 16.29 8.39
C ALA A 168 9.79 15.57 7.58
N LEU A 169 9.47 14.96 6.44
CA LEU A 169 10.45 14.35 5.53
C LEU A 169 11.16 15.44 4.71
N ARG A 170 12.25 15.99 5.24
CA ARG A 170 13.00 17.11 4.63
C ARG A 170 14.27 16.65 3.91
N HIS A 171 14.92 15.61 4.42
CA HIS A 171 16.16 15.05 3.88
C HIS A 171 15.93 13.98 2.82
N TRP A 172 14.75 13.36 2.81
CA TRP A 172 14.33 12.40 1.78
C TRP A 172 13.44 13.09 0.75
N ARG A 173 13.65 12.73 -0.51
CA ARG A 173 12.93 13.25 -1.67
C ARG A 173 12.30 12.08 -2.43
N PRO A 174 11.17 11.54 -1.93
CA PRO A 174 10.46 10.50 -2.64
C PRO A 174 10.04 10.98 -4.03
N ARG A 175 10.12 10.10 -5.04
CA ARG A 175 9.63 10.43 -6.39
C ARG A 175 8.12 10.51 -6.44
N VAL A 176 7.44 9.69 -5.63
CA VAL A 176 5.98 9.65 -5.48
C VAL A 176 5.66 9.51 -4.00
N VAL A 177 4.69 10.29 -3.54
CA VAL A 177 4.09 10.12 -2.21
C VAL A 177 2.60 9.85 -2.38
N VAL A 178 2.10 8.81 -1.72
CA VAL A 178 0.68 8.49 -1.58
C VAL A 178 0.32 8.80 -0.14
N ILE A 179 -0.67 9.66 0.09
CA ILE A 179 -1.05 10.14 1.42
C ILE A 179 -2.56 10.00 1.52
N GLU A 180 -3.04 9.32 2.56
CA GLU A 180 -4.46 9.38 2.91
C GLU A 180 -4.79 10.76 3.50
N TYR A 181 -5.88 11.37 3.02
CA TYR A 181 -6.42 12.59 3.59
C TYR A 181 -7.77 12.29 4.23
N ASN A 182 -7.82 12.40 5.56
CA ASN A 182 -9.02 12.25 6.39
C ASN A 182 -9.75 13.58 6.62
#